data_AF-A0A484ZCN1-F1
#
_entry.id   AF-A0A484ZCN1-F1
#
_cell.length_a   1.000
_cell.length_b   1.000
_cell.length_c   1.000
_cell.angle_alpha   90.00
_cell.angle_beta   90.00
_cell.angle_gamma   90.00
#
_symmetry.space_group_name_H-M   'P 1'
#
loop_
_entity.id
_entity.type
_entity.pdbx_description
1 polymer ?
#
loop_
_entity_poly.entity_id
_entity_poly.type
_entity_poly.pdbx_seq_one_letter_code
_entity_poly.pdbx_strand_id
1 'polypeptide(L)'
;MGRILHPFFGVLIFCVLVVMFFRFVSHNIPKRDDIGWFVHIVEVLKGNEHKVADVGKYNPGQKAMFWSIMSLILVLLVSGVIIWRPYFAEFFPIWAIRLGLMVHAVAAIVLIHAILIHMYMAFWVKGSITGMVEGKVSRKWAKRHHPRWYREVVAEEAEEAKKDE
;
A
#
# COMPACT_ATOMS: atom_id res chain seq x y z
N MET A 1 -30.05 -1.98 -1.41
CA MET A 1 -29.15 -0.85 -1.76
C MET A 1 -27.71 -1.32 -2.01
N GLY A 2 -27.09 -2.11 -1.11
CA GLY A 2 -25.69 -2.58 -1.24
C GLY A 2 -25.32 -3.23 -2.58
N ARG A 3 -26.18 -4.09 -3.15
CA ARG A 3 -25.96 -4.69 -4.49
C ARG A 3 -25.75 -3.65 -5.60
N ILE A 4 -26.51 -2.56 -5.56
CA ILE A 4 -26.45 -1.51 -6.59
C ILE A 4 -25.22 -0.64 -6.35
N LEU A 5 -24.99 -0.21 -5.11
CA LEU A 5 -23.94 0.78 -4.79
C LEU A 5 -22.53 0.19 -4.74
N HIS A 6 -22.37 -1.09 -4.35
CA HIS A 6 -21.08 -1.74 -4.21
C HIS A 6 -20.14 -1.53 -5.42
N PRO A 7 -20.53 -1.81 -6.67
CA PRO A 7 -19.63 -1.64 -7.81
C PRO A 7 -19.31 -0.16 -8.11
N PHE A 8 -20.22 0.79 -7.84
CA PHE A 8 -19.91 2.23 -8.00
C PHE A 8 -18.85 2.70 -7.01
N PHE A 9 -18.98 2.32 -5.73
CA PHE A 9 -17.94 2.63 -4.74
C PHE A 9 -16.63 1.88 -5.04
N GLY A 10 -16.70 0.67 -5.59
CA GLY A 10 -15.53 -0.07 -6.07
C GLY A 10 -14.76 0.69 -7.15
N VAL A 11 -15.46 1.23 -8.15
CA VAL A 11 -14.85 2.09 -9.20
C VAL A 11 -14.27 3.37 -8.61
N LEU A 12 -14.99 4.03 -7.69
CA LEU A 12 -14.49 5.22 -7.00
C LEU A 12 -13.18 4.94 -6.26
N ILE A 13 -13.13 3.85 -5.49
CA ILE A 13 -11.93 3.41 -4.76
C ILE A 13 -10.78 3.15 -5.76
N PHE A 14 -11.05 2.46 -6.86
CA PHE A 14 -10.04 2.22 -7.88
C PHE A 14 -9.46 3.53 -8.44
N CYS A 15 -10.31 4.50 -8.80
CA CYS A 15 -9.86 5.80 -9.31
C CYS A 15 -8.99 6.55 -8.30
N VAL A 16 -9.39 6.59 -7.02
CA VAL A 16 -8.59 7.20 -5.94
C VAL A 16 -7.25 6.49 -5.78
N LEU A 17 -7.24 5.15 -5.82
CA LEU A 17 -6.01 4.36 -5.72
C LEU A 17 -5.09 4.53 -6.93
N VAL A 18 -5.62 4.78 -8.13
CA VAL A 18 -4.80 5.13 -9.31
C VAL A 18 -4.09 6.48 -9.10
N VAL A 19 -4.78 7.48 -8.55
CA VAL A 19 -4.14 8.75 -8.18
C VAL A 19 -3.04 8.53 -7.14
N MET A 20 -3.29 7.70 -6.12
CA MET A 20 -2.27 7.32 -5.14
C MET A 20 -1.12 6.56 -5.78
N PHE A 21 -1.38 5.64 -6.72
CA PHE A 21 -0.35 4.87 -7.41
C PHE A 21 0.69 5.80 -8.03
N PHE A 22 0.27 6.76 -8.86
CA PHE A 22 1.21 7.67 -9.51
C PHE A 22 1.97 8.57 -8.52
N ARG A 23 1.37 8.91 -7.37
CA ARG A 23 2.04 9.70 -6.32
C ARG A 23 3.06 8.90 -5.51
N PHE A 24 2.84 7.60 -5.31
CA PHE A 24 3.62 6.79 -4.37
C PHE A 24 4.48 5.71 -5.03
N VAL A 25 4.26 5.37 -6.30
CA VAL A 25 4.95 4.25 -6.98
C VAL A 25 6.47 4.41 -6.99
N SER A 26 6.97 5.63 -7.24
CA SER A 26 8.42 5.92 -7.27
C SER A 26 9.12 5.59 -5.95
N HIS A 27 8.42 5.71 -4.83
CA HIS A 27 8.92 5.37 -3.50
C HIS A 27 8.75 3.89 -3.13
N ASN A 28 7.94 3.14 -3.89
CA ASN A 28 7.60 1.74 -3.62
C ASN A 28 8.29 0.75 -4.56
N ILE A 29 9.27 1.20 -5.34
CA ILE A 29 10.08 0.33 -6.20
C ILE A 29 10.95 -0.58 -5.31
N PRO A 30 10.89 -1.91 -5.49
CA PRO A 30 11.78 -2.85 -4.81
C PRO A 30 13.25 -2.59 -5.20
N LYS A 31 14.12 -2.52 -4.20
CA LYS A 31 15.57 -2.35 -4.36
C LYS A 31 16.30 -3.59 -3.82
N ARG A 32 17.54 -3.82 -4.26
CA ARG A 32 18.34 -4.96 -3.78
C ARG A 32 18.55 -4.94 -2.26
N ASP A 33 18.68 -3.74 -1.67
CA ASP A 33 18.81 -3.56 -0.22
C ASP A 33 17.58 -4.05 0.56
N ASP A 34 16.42 -4.19 -0.09
CA ASP A 34 15.19 -4.63 0.56
C ASP A 34 15.23 -6.13 0.94
N ILE A 35 16.13 -6.92 0.34
CA ILE A 35 16.25 -8.36 0.58
C ILE A 35 16.62 -8.65 2.04
N GLY A 36 17.54 -7.87 2.61
CA GLY A 36 17.99 -8.06 4.00
C GLY A 36 16.85 -7.94 5.02
N TRP A 37 15.85 -7.11 4.73
CA TRP A 37 14.67 -6.97 5.57
C TRP A 37 13.82 -8.24 5.58
N PHE A 38 13.62 -8.88 4.43
CA PHE A 38 12.85 -10.12 4.32
C PHE A 38 13.55 -11.29 5.01
N VAL A 39 14.88 -11.37 4.92
CA VAL A 39 15.68 -12.40 5.61
C VAL A 39 15.53 -12.29 7.14
N HIS A 40 15.41 -11.07 7.66
CA HIS A 40 15.29 -10.81 9.09
C HIS A 40 13.87 -10.46 9.56
N ILE A 41 12.84 -10.93 8.85
CA ILE A 41 11.43 -10.57 9.14
C ILE A 41 11.01 -10.89 10.58
N VAL A 42 11.55 -11.95 11.19
CA VAL A 42 11.26 -12.31 12.59
C VAL A 42 11.76 -11.23 13.56
N GLU A 43 12.94 -10.66 13.32
CA GLU A 43 13.47 -9.57 14.16
C GLU A 43 12.70 -8.27 13.94
N VAL A 44 12.24 -8.02 12.72
CA VAL A 44 11.35 -6.90 12.42
C VAL A 44 10.02 -7.03 13.19
N LEU A 45 9.40 -8.21 13.19
CA LEU A 45 8.14 -8.46 13.92
C LEU A 45 8.31 -8.40 15.44
N LYS A 46 9.52 -8.60 15.97
CA LYS A 46 9.86 -8.34 17.38
C LYS A 46 10.08 -6.85 17.70
N GLY A 47 10.07 -5.97 16.71
CA GLY A 47 10.32 -4.53 16.86
C GLY A 47 11.80 -4.12 16.81
N ASN A 48 12.68 -5.03 16.39
CA ASN A 48 14.13 -4.79 16.25
C ASN A 48 14.55 -4.34 14.84
N GLU A 49 13.61 -3.84 14.02
CA GLU A 49 13.85 -3.50 12.61
C GLU A 49 15.05 -2.57 12.38
N HIS A 50 15.23 -1.60 13.27
CA HIS A 50 16.31 -0.61 13.26
C HIS A 50 17.72 -1.21 13.39
N LYS A 51 17.84 -2.48 13.84
CA LYS A 51 19.12 -3.20 13.97
C LYS A 51 19.47 -4.00 12.72
N VAL A 52 18.48 -4.30 11.88
CA VAL A 52 18.60 -5.32 10.83
C VAL A 52 18.38 -4.78 9.42
N ALA A 53 17.88 -3.55 9.27
CA ALA A 53 17.63 -2.96 7.95
C ALA A 53 17.80 -1.44 7.92
N ASP A 54 18.41 -0.94 6.85
CA ASP A 54 18.48 0.50 6.54
C ASP A 54 17.25 0.93 5.72
N VAL A 55 16.16 1.21 6.43
CA VAL A 55 14.85 1.49 5.83
C VAL A 55 14.80 2.90 5.21
N GLY A 56 14.37 2.97 3.95
CA GLY A 56 14.09 4.21 3.20
C GLY A 56 12.71 4.79 3.52
N LYS A 57 12.14 5.57 2.59
CA LYS A 57 10.83 6.24 2.81
C LYS A 57 9.70 5.27 3.15
N TYR A 58 9.70 4.11 2.51
CA TYR A 58 8.86 2.97 2.87
C TYR A 58 9.72 1.72 3.07
N ASN A 59 9.38 0.92 4.07
CA ASN A 59 10.05 -0.36 4.32
C ASN A 59 9.60 -1.44 3.32
N PRO A 60 10.38 -2.53 3.14
CA PRO A 60 10.05 -3.58 2.19
C PRO A 60 8.67 -4.23 2.39
N GLY A 61 8.22 -4.38 3.64
CA GLY A 61 6.85 -4.85 3.94
C GLY A 61 5.77 -3.90 3.44
N GLN A 62 5.96 -2.58 3.58
CA GLN A 62 5.07 -1.57 3.04
C GLN A 62 5.05 -1.58 1.50
N LYS A 63 6.21 -1.78 0.85
CA LYS A 63 6.28 -1.92 -0.61
C LYS A 63 5.54 -3.17 -1.10
N ALA A 64 5.73 -4.31 -0.43
CA ALA A 64 5.02 -5.54 -0.74
C ALA A 64 3.49 -5.37 -0.56
N MET A 65 3.07 -4.66 0.49
CA MET A 65 1.68 -4.31 0.72
C MET A 65 1.12 -3.39 -0.38
N PHE A 66 1.88 -2.37 -0.78
CA PHE A 66 1.52 -1.47 -1.88
C PHE A 66 1.24 -2.27 -3.16
N TRP A 67 2.19 -3.09 -3.61
CA TRP A 67 2.02 -3.88 -4.83
C TRP A 67 0.86 -4.88 -4.72
N SER A 68 0.67 -5.51 -3.56
CA SER A 68 -0.46 -6.41 -3.31
C SER A 68 -1.80 -5.69 -3.46
N ILE A 69 -1.97 -4.52 -2.82
CA ILE A 69 -3.22 -3.74 -2.91
C ILE A 69 -3.46 -3.27 -4.35
N MET A 70 -2.43 -2.75 -5.02
CA MET A 70 -2.53 -2.25 -6.40
C MET A 70 -2.88 -3.35 -7.40
N SER A 71 -2.30 -4.54 -7.28
CA SER A 71 -2.64 -5.67 -8.15
C SER A 71 -4.03 -6.21 -7.86
N LEU A 72 -4.42 -6.34 -6.58
CA LEU A 72 -5.72 -6.87 -6.20
C LEU A 72 -6.87 -5.95 -6.60
N ILE A 73 -6.72 -4.63 -6.48
CA ILE A 73 -7.76 -3.70 -6.92
C ILE A 73 -7.97 -3.75 -8.44
N LEU A 74 -6.89 -3.96 -9.22
CA LEU A 74 -7.00 -4.15 -10.67
C LEU A 74 -7.75 -5.45 -11.00
N VAL A 75 -7.42 -6.55 -10.32
CA VAL A 75 -8.13 -7.84 -10.47
C VAL A 75 -9.61 -7.68 -10.10
N LEU A 76 -9.92 -6.99 -9.00
CA LEU A 76 -11.29 -6.72 -8.56
C LEU A 76 -12.05 -5.84 -9.55
N LEU A 77 -11.41 -4.83 -10.15
CA LEU A 77 -12.05 -4.00 -11.17
C LEU A 77 -12.41 -4.86 -12.40
N VAL A 78 -11.45 -5.60 -12.96
CA VAL A 78 -11.66 -6.39 -14.18
C VAL A 78 -12.72 -7.46 -13.94
N SER A 79 -12.58 -8.26 -12.88
CA SER A 79 -13.56 -9.29 -12.53
C SER A 79 -14.92 -8.69 -12.14
N GLY A 80 -14.93 -7.53 -11.50
CA GLY A 80 -16.13 -6.79 -11.10
C GLY A 80 -16.94 -6.32 -12.30
N VAL A 81 -16.30 -5.73 -13.31
CA VAL A 81 -16.93 -5.31 -14.57
C VAL A 81 -17.52 -6.53 -15.30
N ILE A 82 -16.81 -7.65 -15.35
CA ILE A 82 -17.30 -8.89 -16.00
C ILE A 82 -18.61 -9.39 -15.36
N ILE A 83 -18.77 -9.25 -14.04
CA ILE A 83 -19.95 -9.74 -13.31
C ILE A 83 -21.02 -8.66 -13.07
N TRP A 84 -20.80 -7.43 -13.52
CA TRP A 84 -21.67 -6.29 -13.20
C TRP A 84 -22.95 -6.28 -14.05
N ARG A 85 -24.06 -6.66 -13.42
CA ARG A 85 -25.41 -6.55 -13.98
C ARG A 85 -26.10 -5.23 -13.57
N PRO A 86 -26.96 -4.66 -14.43
CA PRO A 86 -27.29 -5.08 -15.79
C PRO A 86 -26.33 -4.56 -16.87
N TYR A 87 -25.35 -3.72 -16.50
CA TYR A 87 -24.64 -2.89 -17.47
C TYR A 87 -23.63 -3.62 -18.36
N PHE A 88 -22.85 -4.55 -17.81
CA PHE A 88 -21.68 -5.11 -18.50
C PHE A 88 -21.68 -6.62 -18.64
N ALA A 89 -22.24 -7.35 -17.66
CA ALA A 89 -22.16 -8.80 -17.62
C ALA A 89 -22.80 -9.50 -18.85
N GLU A 90 -23.76 -8.86 -19.52
CA GLU A 90 -24.44 -9.39 -20.70
C GLU A 90 -23.54 -9.47 -21.94
N PHE A 91 -22.43 -8.71 -21.97
CA PHE A 91 -21.44 -8.76 -23.05
C PHE A 91 -20.44 -9.92 -22.91
N PHE A 92 -20.46 -10.66 -21.79
CA PHE A 92 -19.51 -11.73 -21.51
C PHE A 92 -20.17 -13.11 -21.58
N PRO A 93 -19.48 -14.14 -22.10
CA PRO A 93 -19.99 -15.49 -22.11
C PRO A 93 -20.10 -16.06 -20.68
N ILE A 94 -21.00 -17.02 -20.49
CA ILE A 94 -21.33 -17.57 -19.16
C ILE A 94 -20.11 -18.12 -18.41
N TRP A 95 -19.13 -18.70 -19.11
CA TRP A 95 -17.91 -19.23 -18.49
C TRP A 95 -17.05 -18.10 -17.89
N ALA A 96 -16.98 -16.95 -18.56
CA ALA A 96 -16.22 -15.79 -18.10
C ALA A 96 -16.88 -15.16 -16.88
N ILE A 97 -18.22 -15.07 -16.86
CA ILE A 97 -18.97 -14.59 -15.69
C ILE A 97 -18.72 -15.50 -14.47
N ARG A 98 -18.76 -16.83 -14.66
CA ARG A 98 -18.51 -17.80 -13.58
C ARG A 98 -17.08 -17.69 -13.03
N LEU A 99 -16.10 -17.56 -13.92
CA LEU A 99 -14.70 -17.33 -13.52
C LEU A 99 -14.55 -15.98 -12.81
N GLY A 100 -15.17 -14.92 -13.33
CA GLY A 100 -15.19 -13.59 -12.75
C GLY A 100 -15.72 -13.61 -11.32
N LEU A 101 -16.82 -14.33 -11.05
CA LEU A 101 -17.37 -14.47 -9.69
C LEU A 101 -16.36 -15.11 -8.73
N MET A 102 -15.72 -16.21 -9.14
CA MET A 102 -14.73 -16.91 -8.32
C MET A 102 -13.50 -16.03 -8.05
N VAL A 103 -12.93 -15.44 -9.09
CA VAL A 103 -11.75 -14.58 -9.00
C VAL A 103 -12.05 -13.34 -8.14
N HIS A 104 -13.21 -12.71 -8.33
CA HIS A 104 -13.61 -11.54 -7.57
C HIS A 104 -13.75 -11.86 -6.08
N ALA A 105 -14.41 -12.98 -5.73
CA ALA A 105 -14.58 -13.40 -4.35
C ALA A 105 -13.23 -13.70 -3.66
N VAL A 106 -12.34 -14.44 -4.33
CA VAL A 106 -11.01 -14.74 -3.80
C VAL A 106 -10.17 -13.48 -3.64
N ALA A 107 -10.12 -12.62 -4.67
CA ALA A 107 -9.37 -11.37 -4.62
C ALA A 107 -9.90 -10.44 -3.51
N ALA A 108 -11.22 -10.39 -3.29
CA ALA A 108 -11.82 -9.61 -2.23
C ALA A 108 -11.39 -10.10 -0.84
N ILE A 109 -11.41 -11.41 -0.61
CA ILE A 109 -10.95 -12.00 0.65
C ILE A 109 -9.48 -11.69 0.89
N VAL A 110 -8.63 -11.85 -0.11
CA VAL A 110 -7.19 -11.57 0.01
C VAL A 110 -6.96 -10.08 0.29
N LEU A 111 -7.66 -9.18 -0.42
CA LEU A 111 -7.54 -7.73 -0.19
C LEU A 111 -8.01 -7.34 1.22
N ILE A 112 -9.10 -7.92 1.71
CA ILE A 112 -9.57 -7.68 3.08
C ILE A 112 -8.48 -8.06 4.09
N HIS A 113 -7.84 -9.23 3.96
CA HIS A 113 -6.73 -9.62 4.83
C HIS A 113 -5.54 -8.67 4.74
N ALA A 114 -5.18 -8.25 3.52
CA ALA A 114 -4.12 -7.28 3.31
C ALA A 114 -4.41 -5.95 4.03
N ILE A 115 -5.65 -5.44 3.94
CA ILE A 115 -6.06 -4.22 4.64
C ILE A 115 -6.08 -4.40 6.16
N LEU A 116 -6.53 -5.55 6.68
CA LEU A 116 -6.47 -5.83 8.12
C LEU A 116 -5.04 -5.81 8.65
N ILE A 117 -4.10 -6.43 7.92
CA ILE A 117 -2.68 -6.39 8.25
C ILE A 117 -2.15 -4.95 8.16
N HIS A 118 -2.50 -4.22 7.11
CA HIS A 118 -2.09 -2.82 6.93
C HIS A 118 -2.55 -1.93 8.09
N MET A 119 -3.82 -2.02 8.49
CA MET A 119 -4.39 -1.30 9.62
C MET A 119 -3.72 -1.70 10.94
N TYR A 120 -3.49 -2.99 11.16
CA TYR A 120 -2.79 -3.48 12.34
C TYR A 120 -1.38 -2.91 12.45
N MET A 121 -0.61 -2.92 11.35
CA MET A 121 0.75 -2.39 11.34
C MET A 121 0.77 -0.88 11.57
N ALA A 122 -0.18 -0.13 10.99
CA ALA A 122 -0.32 1.30 11.24
C ALA A 122 -0.65 1.61 12.71
N PHE A 123 -1.44 0.76 13.36
CA PHE A 123 -1.73 0.86 14.79
C PHE A 123 -0.55 0.43 15.68
N TRP A 124 0.20 -0.60 15.28
CA TRP A 124 1.32 -1.15 16.04
C TRP A 124 2.52 -0.20 16.06
N VAL A 125 2.88 0.38 14.90
CA VAL A 125 3.94 1.38 14.77
C VAL A 125 3.41 2.75 15.20
N LYS A 126 3.49 3.03 16.51
CA LYS A 126 2.94 4.26 17.12
C LYS A 126 3.48 5.53 16.45
N GLY A 127 2.59 6.49 16.24
CA GLY A 127 2.86 7.74 15.50
C GLY A 127 2.50 7.68 14.01
N SER A 128 2.32 6.48 13.42
CA SER A 128 2.01 6.36 11.99
C SER A 128 0.63 6.92 11.62
N ILE A 129 -0.40 6.65 12.44
CA ILE A 129 -1.76 7.17 12.20
C ILE A 129 -1.78 8.70 12.29
N THR A 130 -1.14 9.28 13.32
CA THR A 130 -0.98 10.74 13.45
C THR A 130 -0.26 11.31 12.24
N GLY A 131 0.81 10.66 11.77
CA GLY A 131 1.51 11.07 10.56
C GLY A 131 0.64 11.03 9.30
N MET A 132 -0.29 10.08 9.20
CA MET A 132 -1.23 9.99 8.08
C MET A 132 -2.33 11.07 8.14
N VAL A 133 -2.80 11.44 9.34
CA VAL A 133 -3.89 12.41 9.54
C VAL A 133 -3.39 13.85 9.54
N GLU A 134 -2.29 14.13 10.24
CA GLU A 134 -1.73 15.48 10.41
C GLU A 134 -0.63 15.81 9.40
N GLY A 135 -0.12 14.80 8.69
CA GLY A 135 0.92 14.96 7.66
C GLY A 135 2.35 15.15 8.20
N LYS A 136 2.57 15.03 9.52
CA LYS A 136 3.88 15.25 10.16
C LYS A 136 4.27 14.09 11.07
N VAL A 137 5.58 13.80 11.12
CA VAL A 137 6.17 12.80 12.03
C VAL A 137 7.32 13.39 12.81
N SER A 138 7.55 12.89 14.04
CA SER A 138 8.69 13.34 14.84
C SER A 138 10.02 12.85 14.25
N ARG A 139 11.09 13.64 14.40
CA ARG A 139 12.46 13.23 13.99
C ARG A 139 12.89 11.91 14.64
N LYS A 140 12.50 11.68 15.90
CA LYS A 140 12.77 10.42 16.62
C LYS A 140 12.09 9.22 15.96
N TRP A 141 10.84 9.39 15.51
CA TRP A 141 10.11 8.36 14.78
C TRP A 141 10.79 8.07 13.44
N ALA A 142 11.12 9.11 12.68
CA ALA A 142 11.79 8.98 11.39
C ALA A 142 13.14 8.26 11.54
N LYS A 143 13.97 8.66 12.51
CA LYS A 143 15.26 8.02 12.78
C LYS A 143 15.14 6.53 13.16
N ARG A 144 14.07 6.15 13.87
CA ARG A 144 13.86 4.77 14.33
C ARG A 144 13.30 3.86 13.24
N HIS A 145 12.27 4.31 12.52
CA HIS A 145 11.50 3.47 11.59
C HIS A 145 11.94 3.66 10.13
N HIS A 146 12.55 4.80 9.80
CA HIS A 146 12.93 5.17 8.44
C HIS A 146 14.30 5.90 8.41
N PRO A 147 15.38 5.29 8.93
CA PRO A 147 16.67 5.94 9.14
C PRO A 147 17.29 6.50 7.86
N ARG A 148 17.18 5.81 6.73
CA ARG A 148 17.74 6.30 5.45
C ARG A 148 16.98 7.52 4.95
N TRP A 149 15.65 7.49 5.02
CA TRP A 149 14.82 8.64 4.65
C TRP A 149 15.07 9.84 5.56
N TYR A 150 15.25 9.62 6.87
CA TYR A 150 15.62 10.70 7.79
C TYR A 150 16.94 11.37 7.39
N ARG A 151 17.96 10.58 7.01
CA ARG A 151 19.25 11.13 6.55
C ARG A 151 19.13 11.92 5.24
N GLU A 152 18.31 11.43 4.30
CA GLU A 152 18.02 12.12 3.04
C GLU A 152 17.38 13.50 3.31
N VAL A 153 16.33 13.56 4.13
CA VAL A 153 15.65 14.83 4.46
C VAL A 153 16.58 15.81 5.20
N VAL A 154 17.38 15.34 6.16
CA VAL A 154 18.32 16.23 6.88
C VAL A 154 19.41 16.77 5.95
N ALA A 155 19.86 15.97 4.98
CA ALA A 155 20.80 16.43 3.97
C ALA A 155 20.16 17.48 3.05
N GLU A 156 18.92 17.27 2.61
CA GLU A 156 18.15 18.23 1.81
C GLU A 156 17.96 19.56 2.57
N GLU A 157 17.53 19.53 3.84
CA GLU A 157 17.38 20.72 4.69
C GLU A 157 18.70 21.50 4.83
N ALA A 158 19.82 20.81 4.98
CA ALA A 158 21.13 21.44 5.10
C ALA A 158 21.61 22.08 3.79
N GLU A 159 21.27 21.48 2.64
CA GLU A 159 21.58 22.03 1.32
C GLU A 159 20.68 23.23 0.97
N GLU A 160 19.43 23.23 1.41
CA GLU A 160 18.53 24.39 1.27
C GLU A 160 19.01 25.56 2.12
N ALA A 161 19.39 25.34 3.38
CA ALA A 161 19.91 26.39 4.25
C ALA A 161 21.17 27.09 3.69
N LYS A 162 22.04 26.35 2.99
CA LYS A 162 23.23 26.91 2.32
C LYS A 162 22.91 27.72 1.06
N LYS A 163 21.75 27.53 0.44
CA LYS A 163 21.33 28.28 -0.76
C LYS A 163 20.67 29.61 -0.41
N ASP A 164 20.12 29.70 0.80
CA ASP A 164 19.46 30.89 1.33
C ASP A 164 20.45 31.84 2.05
N GLU A 165 21.69 31.40 2.30
CA GLU A 165 22.84 32.21 2.76
C GLU A 165 23.60 32.86 1.59
#